data_AF-A0AAV4G244-F1
#
_entry.id   AF-A0AAV4G244-F1
#
_cell.length_a   1.000
_cell.length_b   1.000
_cell.length_c   1.000
_cell.angle_alpha   90.00
_cell.angle_beta   90.00
_cell.angle_gamma   90.00
#
_symmetry.space_group_name_H-M   'P 1'
#
loop_
_entity.id
_entity.type
_entity.pdbx_description
1 polymer ?
#
loop_
_entity_poly.entity_id
_entity_poly.type
_entity_poly.pdbx_seq_one_letter_code
_entity_poly.pdbx_strand_id
1 'polypeptide(L)'
;MEERRKTKANKQKCVELNKQVKKRCNKAEEHWTNTQCEKIEDNDVTNSKIMHQKIREVTNGKVSAKIGCLRSRDGDILMEKKDTLYRWSEYITELYRDGRGPPPIISNEDEGRHILVS
;
A
#
# COMPACT_ATOMS: atom_id res chain seq x y z
N MET A 1 36.64 15.85 -30.69
CA MET A 1 36.13 15.30 -29.41
C MET A 1 35.41 16.34 -28.55
N GLU A 2 35.77 17.63 -28.65
CA GLU A 2 35.20 18.73 -27.86
C GLU A 2 33.69 18.95 -28.04
N GLU A 3 33.20 18.91 -29.29
CA GLU A 3 31.79 19.13 -29.60
C GLU A 3 30.85 18.08 -28.97
N ARG A 4 31.28 16.80 -28.92
CA ARG A 4 30.52 15.72 -28.23
C ARG A 4 30.43 15.95 -26.72
N ARG A 5 31.45 16.57 -26.10
CA ARG A 5 31.44 16.92 -24.66
C ARG A 5 30.46 18.06 -24.38
N LYS A 6 30.40 19.07 -25.25
CA LYS A 6 29.42 20.17 -25.14
C LYS A 6 27.97 19.67 -25.27
N THR A 7 27.66 18.79 -26.23
CA THR A 7 26.30 18.24 -26.39
C THR A 7 25.88 17.36 -25.21
N LYS A 8 26.82 16.55 -24.68
CA LYS A 8 26.57 15.66 -23.53
C LYS A 8 26.42 16.44 -22.21
N ALA A 9 27.23 17.49 -22.02
CA ALA A 9 27.10 18.42 -20.90
C ALA A 9 25.76 19.17 -20.93
N ASN A 10 25.29 19.58 -22.11
CA ASN A 10 24.00 20.26 -22.26
C ASN A 10 22.81 19.30 -21.99
N LYS A 11 22.92 18.03 -22.38
CA LYS A 11 21.93 16.99 -22.05
C LYS A 11 21.89 16.72 -20.54
N GLN A 12 23.03 16.60 -19.88
CA GLN A 12 23.11 16.41 -18.43
C GLN A 12 22.52 17.61 -17.68
N LYS A 13 22.82 18.84 -18.11
CA LYS A 13 22.24 20.07 -17.54
C LYS A 13 20.72 20.13 -17.70
N CYS A 14 20.20 19.70 -18.86
CA CYS A 14 18.76 19.62 -19.10
C CYS A 14 18.06 18.57 -18.21
N VAL A 15 18.67 17.40 -18.03
CA VAL A 15 18.15 16.36 -17.11
C VAL A 15 18.14 16.86 -15.67
N GLU A 16 19.21 17.52 -15.22
CA GLU A 16 19.28 18.08 -13.87
C GLU A 16 18.24 19.18 -13.66
N LEU A 17 18.04 20.05 -14.66
CA LEU A 17 17.00 21.07 -14.61
C LEU A 17 15.59 20.46 -14.55
N ASN A 18 15.29 19.46 -15.39
CA ASN A 18 14.02 18.74 -15.34
C ASN A 18 13.79 18.05 -13.99
N LYS A 19 14.83 17.49 -13.39
CA LYS A 19 14.76 16.89 -12.04
C LYS A 19 14.42 17.94 -10.99
N GLN A 20 15.02 19.13 -11.07
CA GLN A 20 14.71 20.23 -10.15
C GLN A 20 13.29 20.76 -10.34
N VAL A 21 12.83 20.91 -11.58
CA VAL A 21 11.45 21.31 -11.89
C VAL A 21 10.48 20.28 -11.32
N LYS A 22 10.68 18.98 -11.60
CA LYS A 22 9.85 17.91 -11.06
C LYS A 22 9.85 17.89 -9.53
N LYS A 23 11.01 18.09 -8.89
CA LYS A 23 11.11 18.19 -7.43
C LYS A 23 10.28 19.36 -6.88
N ARG A 24 10.28 20.51 -7.55
CA ARG A 24 9.45 21.67 -7.16
C ARG A 24 7.97 21.39 -7.37
N CYS A 25 7.58 20.81 -8.51
CA CYS A 25 6.21 20.40 -8.78
C CYS A 25 5.70 19.42 -7.72
N ASN A 26 6.45 18.36 -7.43
CA ASN A 26 6.07 17.37 -6.41
C ASN A 26 5.90 18.01 -5.03
N LYS A 27 6.79 18.94 -4.63
CA LYS A 27 6.65 19.67 -3.36
C LYS A 27 5.40 20.55 -3.32
N ALA A 28 5.10 21.22 -4.43
CA ALA A 28 3.91 22.06 -4.54
C ALA A 28 2.62 21.21 -4.50
N GLU A 29 2.63 20.06 -5.18
CA GLU A 29 1.56 19.08 -5.16
C GLU A 29 1.34 18.53 -3.74
N GLU A 30 2.40 18.07 -3.07
CA GLU A 30 2.36 17.60 -1.68
C GLU A 30 1.81 18.66 -0.72
N HIS A 31 2.30 19.90 -0.82
CA HIS A 31 1.79 21.01 -0.02
C HIS A 31 0.31 21.27 -0.29
N TRP A 32 -0.09 21.31 -1.56
CA TRP A 32 -1.49 21.53 -1.93
C TRP A 32 -2.39 20.42 -1.38
N THR A 33 -1.99 19.16 -1.53
CA THR A 33 -2.72 18.00 -1.01
C THR A 33 -2.86 18.07 0.50
N ASN A 34 -1.78 18.37 1.25
CA ASN A 34 -1.83 18.51 2.70
C ASN A 34 -2.80 19.60 3.13
N THR A 35 -2.75 20.78 2.50
CA THR A 35 -3.71 21.86 2.77
C THR A 35 -5.15 21.46 2.46
N GLN A 36 -5.39 20.62 1.44
CA GLN A 36 -6.73 20.11 1.19
C GLN A 36 -7.17 19.11 2.28
N CYS A 37 -6.28 18.22 2.73
CA CYS A 37 -6.56 17.27 3.81
C CYS A 37 -6.93 18.00 5.11
N GLU A 38 -6.15 18.99 5.53
CA GLU A 38 -6.45 19.82 6.73
C GLU A 38 -7.86 20.44 6.64
N LYS A 39 -8.22 21.04 5.49
CA LYS A 39 -9.55 21.63 5.26
C LYS A 39 -10.70 20.61 5.24
N ILE A 40 -10.41 19.35 4.96
CA ILE A 40 -11.37 18.25 4.97
C ILE A 40 -11.57 17.77 6.40
N GLU A 41 -10.48 17.58 7.15
CA GLU A 41 -10.48 17.22 8.58
C GLU A 41 -11.21 18.26 9.43
N ASP A 42 -10.97 19.55 9.21
CA ASP A 42 -11.70 20.64 9.88
C ASP A 42 -13.21 20.62 9.60
N ASN A 43 -13.63 20.09 8.44
CA ASN A 43 -15.03 20.04 8.04
C ASN A 43 -15.76 18.78 8.54
N ASP A 44 -15.01 17.74 8.91
CA ASP A 44 -15.55 16.43 9.33
C ASP A 44 -16.45 16.57 10.57
N VAL A 45 -16.07 17.46 11.50
CA VAL A 45 -16.82 17.71 12.74
C VAL A 45 -18.21 18.33 12.49
N THR A 46 -18.39 19.03 11.36
CA THR A 46 -19.60 19.83 11.11
C THR A 46 -20.55 19.18 10.09
N ASN A 47 -20.04 18.56 9.02
CA ASN A 47 -20.90 17.96 7.99
C ASN A 47 -20.20 16.92 7.10
N SER A 48 -20.45 15.64 7.41
CA SER A 48 -19.95 14.48 6.64
C SER A 48 -20.26 14.54 5.13
N LYS A 49 -21.40 15.12 4.70
CA LYS A 49 -21.73 15.21 3.26
C LYS A 49 -20.78 16.15 2.50
N ILE A 50 -20.46 17.30 3.10
CA ILE A 50 -19.55 18.29 2.50
C ILE A 50 -18.13 17.72 2.46
N MET A 51 -17.73 17.00 3.50
CA MET A 51 -16.46 16.28 3.53
C MET A 51 -16.35 15.31 2.35
N HIS A 52 -17.33 14.43 2.17
CA HIS A 52 -17.33 13.47 1.05
C HIS A 52 -17.32 14.14 -0.32
N GLN A 53 -17.98 15.28 -0.49
CA GLN A 53 -17.93 16.06 -1.72
C GLN A 53 -16.52 16.60 -2.00
N LYS A 54 -15.90 17.24 -1.01
CA LYS A 54 -14.53 17.76 -1.13
C LYS A 54 -13.52 16.65 -1.45
N ILE A 55 -13.64 15.49 -0.80
CA ILE A 55 -12.80 14.32 -1.09
C ILE A 55 -12.94 13.91 -2.56
N ARG A 56 -14.17 13.88 -3.10
CA ARG A 56 -14.40 13.55 -4.52
C ARG A 56 -13.78 14.59 -5.45
N GLU A 57 -13.88 15.87 -5.12
CA GLU A 57 -13.30 16.96 -5.90
C GLU A 57 -11.78 16.85 -5.95
N VAL A 58 -11.11 16.67 -4.80
CA VAL A 58 -9.65 16.54 -4.70
C VAL A 58 -9.13 15.28 -5.36
N THR A 59 -9.90 14.19 -5.33
CA THR A 59 -9.50 12.90 -5.91
C THR A 59 -9.96 12.73 -7.37
N ASN A 60 -10.59 13.76 -7.98
CA ASN A 60 -11.19 13.71 -9.31
C ASN A 60 -12.12 12.49 -9.51
N GLY A 61 -12.86 12.10 -8.47
CA GLY A 61 -13.76 10.93 -8.51
C GLY A 61 -13.06 9.58 -8.63
N LYS A 62 -11.73 9.51 -8.58
CA LYS A 62 -10.99 8.24 -8.49
C LYS A 62 -11.13 7.70 -7.07
N VAL A 63 -12.21 6.98 -6.82
CA VAL A 63 -12.36 6.24 -5.57
C VAL A 63 -11.25 5.19 -5.55
N SER A 64 -10.37 5.25 -4.54
CA SER A 64 -9.41 4.19 -4.28
C SER A 64 -10.13 2.85 -4.40
N ALA A 65 -9.57 1.91 -5.16
CA ALA A 65 -10.03 0.54 -5.13
C ALA A 65 -10.25 0.14 -3.67
N LYS A 66 -11.33 -0.60 -3.38
CA LYS A 66 -11.56 -1.19 -2.06
C LYS A 66 -10.40 -2.16 -1.82
N ILE A 67 -9.25 -1.63 -1.37
CA ILE A 67 -8.19 -2.41 -0.77
C ILE A 67 -8.90 -3.14 0.34
N GLY A 68 -8.90 -4.48 0.27
CA GLY A 68 -9.55 -5.32 1.24
C GLY A 68 -9.09 -4.89 2.61
N CYS A 69 -9.96 -4.16 3.31
CA CYS A 69 -9.61 -3.59 4.58
C CYS A 69 -9.48 -4.76 5.54
N LEU A 70 -8.26 -5.01 6.03
CA LEU A 70 -8.04 -6.06 7.01
C LEU A 70 -8.77 -5.66 8.28
N ARG A 71 -9.58 -6.58 8.81
CA ARG A 71 -10.30 -6.36 10.07
C ARG A 71 -9.60 -7.08 11.21
N SER A 72 -9.62 -6.44 12.38
CA SER A 72 -9.29 -7.07 13.65
C SER A 72 -10.20 -8.29 13.89
N ARG A 73 -9.86 -9.13 14.88
CA ARG A 73 -10.75 -10.22 15.32
C ARG A 73 -12.11 -9.65 15.77
N ASP A 74 -12.12 -8.45 16.35
CA ASP A 74 -13.31 -7.77 16.85
C ASP A 74 -14.09 -7.00 15.77
N GLY A 75 -13.63 -7.03 14.51
CA GLY A 75 -14.31 -6.42 13.37
C GLY A 75 -13.87 -4.99 13.03
N ASP A 76 -12.99 -4.39 13.82
CA ASP A 76 -12.43 -3.05 13.58
C ASP A 76 -11.52 -3.00 12.35
N ILE A 77 -11.53 -1.87 11.65
CA ILE A 77 -10.71 -1.61 10.47
C ILE A 77 -9.26 -1.32 10.89
N LEU A 78 -8.33 -2.18 10.47
CA LEU A 78 -6.90 -2.00 10.75
C LEU A 78 -6.28 -1.09 9.69
N MET A 79 -5.95 0.13 10.09
CA MET A 79 -5.31 1.14 9.24
C MET A 79 -3.79 1.18 9.43
N GLU A 80 -3.31 0.84 10.62
CA GLU A 80 -1.89 0.85 10.92
C GLU A 80 -1.16 -0.40 10.39
N LYS A 81 0.05 -0.19 9.87
CA LYS A 81 0.91 -1.27 9.38
C LYS A 81 1.22 -2.29 10.46
N LYS A 82 1.47 -1.83 11.70
CA LYS A 82 1.81 -2.69 12.83
C LYS A 82 0.67 -3.63 13.17
N ASP A 83 -0.55 -3.09 13.25
CA ASP A 83 -1.74 -3.87 13.58
C ASP A 83 -2.09 -4.87 12.47
N THR A 84 -1.87 -4.46 11.22
CA THR A 84 -2.00 -5.35 10.06
C THR A 84 -1.06 -6.54 10.18
N LEU A 85 0.22 -6.31 10.48
CA LEU A 85 1.21 -7.38 10.66
C LEU A 85 0.87 -8.29 11.85
N TYR A 86 0.43 -7.70 12.95
CA TYR A 86 -0.01 -8.46 14.13
C TYR A 86 -1.19 -9.37 13.79
N ARG A 87 -2.21 -8.85 13.10
CA ARG A 87 -3.39 -9.63 12.69
C ARG A 87 -3.05 -10.78 11.74
N TRP A 88 -2.11 -10.57 10.82
CA TRP A 88 -1.57 -11.65 9.98
C TRP A 88 -0.86 -12.71 10.82
N SER A 89 -0.05 -12.31 11.79
CA SER A 89 0.66 -13.24 12.68
C SER A 89 -0.30 -14.06 13.55
N GLU A 90 -1.33 -13.44 14.11
CA GLU A 90 -2.39 -14.13 14.86
C GLU A 90 -3.11 -15.13 13.97
N TYR A 91 -3.53 -14.71 12.77
CA TYR A 91 -4.24 -15.58 11.83
C TYR A 91 -3.42 -16.80 11.43
N ILE A 92 -2.13 -16.63 11.13
CA ILE A 92 -1.23 -17.72 10.79
C ILE A 92 -1.05 -18.65 12.01
N THR A 93 -0.89 -18.09 13.21
CA THR A 93 -0.75 -18.88 14.44
C THR A 93 -1.99 -19.70 14.75
N GLU A 94 -3.18 -19.15 14.51
CA GLU A 94 -4.46 -19.88 14.62
C GLU A 94 -4.56 -20.99 13.57
N LEU A 95 -4.24 -20.67 12.31
CA LEU A 95 -4.36 -21.59 11.18
C LEU A 95 -3.46 -22.82 11.35
N TYR A 96 -2.24 -22.62 11.86
CA TYR A 96 -1.25 -23.67 12.12
C TYR A 96 -1.21 -24.08 13.61
N ARG A 97 -2.25 -23.76 14.39
CA ARG A 97 -2.43 -24.34 15.72
C ARG A 97 -2.91 -25.77 15.55
N ASP A 98 -1.99 -26.61 15.10
CA ASP A 98 -2.32 -27.96 14.65
C ASP A 98 -2.68 -28.82 15.87
N GLY A 99 -3.94 -29.25 15.91
CA GLY A 99 -4.41 -30.30 16.81
C GLY A 99 -4.04 -31.70 16.33
N ARG A 100 -3.23 -31.84 15.28
CA ARG A 100 -2.92 -33.12 14.62
C ARG A 100 -1.73 -33.89 15.22
N GLY A 101 -1.35 -33.59 16.46
CA GLY A 101 -0.28 -34.30 17.16
C GLY A 101 1.10 -34.13 16.50
N PRO A 102 2.13 -34.82 17.01
CA PRO A 102 3.45 -34.80 16.37
C PRO A 102 3.36 -35.32 14.93
N PRO A 103 4.14 -34.76 13.99
CA PRO A 103 4.15 -35.22 12.61
C PRO A 103 4.42 -36.73 12.56
N PRO A 104 3.73 -37.50 11.70
CA PRO A 104 4.06 -38.90 11.51
C PRO A 104 5.53 -39.01 11.10
N ILE A 105 6.24 -39.98 11.69
CA ILE A 105 7.61 -40.31 11.30
C ILE A 105 7.53 -40.90 9.89
N ILE A 106 7.97 -40.13 8.89
CA ILE A 106 8.03 -40.59 7.50
C ILE A 106 9.32 -41.40 7.36
N SER A 107 9.20 -42.72 7.34
CA SER A 107 10.26 -43.60 6.84
C SER A 107 10.27 -43.55 5.32
N ASN A 108 11.46 -43.51 4.71
CA ASN A 108 11.63 -43.51 3.25
C ASN A 108 11.21 -44.85 2.57
N GLU A 109 10.53 -45.73 3.30
CA GLU A 109 10.06 -47.05 2.86
C GLU A 109 8.54 -47.07 2.61
N ASP A 110 7.82 -46.00 2.96
CA ASP A 110 6.37 -45.94 2.79
C ASP A 110 6.01 -45.56 1.35
N GLU A 111 5.63 -46.56 0.54
CA GLU A 111 5.05 -46.35 -0.79
C GLU A 111 3.87 -45.37 -0.69
N GLY A 112 4.06 -44.18 -1.29
CA GLY A 112 3.08 -43.10 -1.25
C GLY A 112 1.70 -43.59 -1.70
N ARG A 113 0.66 -43.25 -0.94
CA ARG A 113 -0.71 -43.66 -1.26
C ARG A 113 -1.10 -43.18 -2.66
N HIS A 114 -1.52 -44.13 -3.48
CA HIS A 114 -1.99 -43.88 -4.84
C HIS A 114 -3.20 -42.94 -4.80
N ILE A 115 -3.06 -41.74 -5.37
CA ILE A 115 -4.18 -40.82 -5.53
C ILE A 115 -5.08 -41.42 -6.60
N LEU A 116 -6.27 -41.88 -6.22
CA LEU A 116 -7.30 -42.25 -7.19
C LEU A 116 -7.84 -40.95 -7.81
N VAL A 117 -7.37 -40.64 -9.01
CA VAL A 117 -8.00 -39.63 -9.86
C VAL A 117 -9.30 -40.26 -10.37
N SER A 118 -10.44 -39.73 -9.93
CA SER A 118 -11.76 -40.05 -10.49
C SER A 118 -12.03 -39.25 -11.75
#